data_AF-A0A3Q7FLN2-F1
#
_entry.id   AF-A0A3Q7FLN2-F1
#
_cell.length_a   1.000
_cell.length_b   1.000
_cell.length_c   1.000
_cell.angle_alpha   90.00
_cell.angle_beta   90.00
_cell.angle_gamma   90.00
#
_symmetry.space_group_name_H-M   'P 1'
#
loop_
_entity.id
_entity.type
_entity.pdbx_description
1 polymer ?
#
loop_
_entity_poly.entity_id
_entity_poly.type
_entity_poly.pdbx_seq_one_letter_code
_entity_poly.pdbx_strand_id
1 'polypeptide(L)' 'MPDVSHQDQMSFIIPSVDISTTPINVTEYFLEFLKVDDTSGKRLFEVIFDEIKCIGLDIDNLRGQGYDNELI' A
#
# COMPACT_ATOMS: atom_id res chain seq x y z
N MET A 1 28.72 -19.01 -1.82
CA MET A 1 27.60 -19.43 -0.95
C MET A 1 26.38 -18.72 -1.49
N PRO A 2 25.28 -19.39 -1.87
CA PRO A 2 24.14 -18.66 -2.40
C PRO A 2 23.52 -17.88 -1.26
N ASP A 3 23.25 -16.61 -1.51
CA ASP A 3 22.61 -15.70 -0.57
C ASP A 3 21.12 -16.07 -0.50
N VAL A 4 20.78 -16.86 0.53
CA VAL A 4 19.44 -17.44 0.75
C VAL A 4 18.45 -16.41 1.32
N SER A 5 18.77 -15.11 1.26
CA SER A 5 17.98 -14.03 1.86
C SER A 5 17.27 -13.13 0.84
N HIS A 6 17.17 -13.53 -0.42
CA HIS A 6 16.40 -12.80 -1.43
C HIS A 6 14.92 -13.21 -1.36
N GLN A 7 14.24 -12.82 -0.27
CA GLN A 7 12.77 -12.83 -0.29
C GLN A 7 12.32 -11.52 -0.93
N ASP A 8 11.60 -11.58 -2.06
CA ASP A 8 11.03 -10.39 -2.66
C ASP A 8 10.07 -9.74 -1.63
N GLN A 9 10.19 -8.42 -1.47
CA GLN A 9 9.37 -7.62 -0.56
C GLN A 9 8.65 -6.54 -1.34
N MET A 10 7.37 -6.35 -1.05
CA MET A 10 6.55 -5.30 -1.65
C MET A 10 6.15 -4.29 -0.57
N SER A 11 6.46 -3.02 -0.78
CA SER A 11 6.04 -1.92 0.10
C SER A 11 4.69 -1.36 -0.32
N PHE A 12 3.78 -1.16 0.63
CA PHE A 12 2.48 -0.52 0.37
C PHE A 12 2.45 0.93 0.86
N ILE A 13 2.21 1.84 -0.08
CA ILE A 13 2.11 3.28 0.16
C ILE A 13 0.74 3.75 -0.32
N ILE A 14 -0.03 4.40 0.54
CA ILE A 14 -1.31 5.03 0.21
C ILE A 14 -1.14 6.55 0.24
N PRO A 15 -1.20 7.23 -0.92
CA PRO A 15 -1.31 8.69 -0.94
C PRO A 15 -2.75 9.12 -0.62
N SER A 16 -2.89 10.00 0.36
CA SER A 16 -4.13 10.67 0.72
C SER A 16 -4.06 12.14 0.30
N VAL A 17 -5.14 12.65 -0.27
CA VAL A 17 -5.26 14.05 -0.69
C VAL A 17 -6.37 14.71 0.12
N ASP A 18 -5.99 15.69 0.93
CA ASP A 18 -6.91 16.56 1.64
C ASP A 18 -7.16 17.84 0.83
N ILE A 19 -8.32 17.89 0.20
CA ILE A 19 -8.80 19.03 -0.60
C ILE A 19 -9.46 20.13 0.26
N SER A 20 -9.64 19.89 1.56
CA SER A 20 -10.25 20.85 2.47
C SER A 20 -9.25 21.91 2.95
N THR A 21 -7.95 21.64 2.86
CA THR A 21 -6.89 22.60 3.20
C THR A 21 -6.47 23.45 2.00
N THR A 22 -5.99 24.67 2.26
CA THR A 22 -5.33 25.50 1.24
C THR A 22 -3.96 25.93 1.77
N PRO A 23 -2.84 25.52 1.12
CA PRO A 23 -2.78 24.67 -0.07
C PRO A 23 -3.30 23.25 0.18
N ILE A 24 -3.67 22.54 -0.90
CA ILE A 24 -4.06 21.13 -0.86
C ILE A 24 -2.95 20.34 -0.16
N ASN A 25 -3.31 19.53 0.82
CA ASN A 25 -2.36 18.70 1.54
C ASN A 25 -2.35 17.29 0.95
N VAL A 26 -1.15 16.77 0.67
CA VAL A 26 -0.95 15.38 0.27
C VAL A 26 -0.13 14.71 1.36
N THR A 27 -0.66 13.63 1.91
CA THR A 27 -0.02 12.83 2.97
C THR A 27 0.12 11.40 2.49
N GLU A 28 1.33 10.84 2.58
CA GLU A 28 1.59 9.45 2.22
C GLU A 28 1.62 8.58 3.48
N TYR A 29 0.85 7.50 3.48
CA TYR A 29 0.84 6.52 4.55
C TYR A 29 1.57 5.25 4.11
N PHE A 30 2.65 4.92 4.82
CA PHE A 30 3.32 3.64 4.67
C PHE A 30 2.62 2.62 5.58
N LEU A 31 2.13 1.51 5.00
CA LEU A 31 1.42 0.47 5.75
C LEU A 31 2.42 -0.55 6.30
N GLU A 32 2.96 -1.41 5.43
CA GLU A 32 3.94 -2.43 5.79
C GLU A 32 4.66 -3.01 4.55
N PHE A 33 5.67 -3.84 4.81
CA PHE A 33 6.32 -4.68 3.81
C PHE A 33 5.63 -6.05 3.76
N LEU A 34 5.05 -6.41 2.62
CA LEU A 34 4.52 -7.74 2.37
C LEU A 34 5.61 -8.65 1.83
N LYS A 35 5.67 -9.89 2.35
CA LYS A 35 6.48 -10.96 1.76
C LYS A 35 5.83 -11.45 0.48
N VAL A 36 6.58 -11.52 -0.60
CA VAL A 36 6.03 -11.86 -1.93
C VAL A 36 5.53 -13.30 -2.04
N ASP A 37 5.93 -14.18 -1.11
CA ASP A 37 5.39 -15.53 -0.96
C ASP A 37 3.86 -15.54 -0.71
N ASP A 38 3.30 -14.44 -0.21
CA ASP A 38 1.88 -14.29 0.16
C ASP A 38 1.17 -13.21 -0.71
N THR A 39 1.54 -13.11 -1.99
CA THR A 39 0.96 -12.19 -3.02
C THR A 39 -0.47 -12.53 -3.44
N SER A 40 -1.20 -13.35 -2.69
CA SER A 40 -2.60 -13.55 -3.01
C SER A 40 -3.33 -12.20 -2.89
N GLY A 41 -4.04 -11.79 -3.94
CA GLY A 41 -4.76 -10.50 -3.94
C GLY A 41 -5.73 -10.35 -2.76
N LYS A 42 -6.15 -11.48 -2.15
CA LYS A 42 -6.95 -11.52 -0.93
C LYS A 42 -6.18 -11.08 0.32
N ARG A 43 -4.97 -11.61 0.56
CA ARG A 43 -4.11 -11.20 1.68
C ARG A 43 -3.81 -9.71 1.61
N LEU A 44 -3.50 -9.26 0.40
CA LEU A 44 -3.24 -7.85 0.15
C LEU A 44 -4.45 -6.97 0.47
N PHE A 45 -5.63 -7.38 0.02
CA PHE A 45 -6.87 -6.68 0.32
C PHE A 45 -7.15 -6.62 1.82
N GLU A 46 -6.95 -7.72 2.56
CA GLU A 46 -7.15 -7.77 4.02
C GLU A 46 -6.21 -6.79 4.77
N VAL A 47 -4.92 -6.78 4.42
CA VAL A 47 -3.93 -5.87 5.01
C VAL A 47 -4.28 -4.41 4.75
N ILE A 48 -4.55 -4.06 3.49
CA ILE A 48 -4.92 -2.69 3.11
C ILE A 48 -6.21 -2.28 3.82
N PHE A 49 -7.21 -3.17 3.87
CA PHE A 49 -8.50 -2.90 4.50
C PHE A 49 -8.42 -2.65 6.00
N ASP A 50 -7.64 -3.46 6.71
CA ASP A 50 -7.46 -3.32 8.15
C ASP A 50 -6.70 -2.03 8.49
N GLU A 51 -5.67 -1.68 7.70
CA GLU A 51 -4.89 -0.47 7.94
C GLU A 51 -5.71 0.80 7.65
N ILE A 52 -6.50 0.80 6.57
CA ILE A 52 -7.42 1.90 6.23
C ILE A 52 -8.43 2.17 7.36
N LYS A 53 -8.97 1.10 7.95
CA LYS A 53 -9.82 1.22 9.14
C LYS A 53 -9.06 1.80 10.33
N CYS A 54 -7.82 1.39 10.54
CA CYS A 54 -6.97 1.87 11.64
C CYS A 54 -6.74 3.39 11.55
N ILE A 55 -6.45 3.91 10.36
CA ILE A 55 -6.24 5.35 10.10
C ILE A 55 -7.55 6.13 9.94
N GLY A 56 -8.71 5.48 10.01
CA GLY A 56 -10.02 6.11 9.91
C GLY A 56 -10.37 6.64 8.52
N LEU A 57 -9.72 6.12 7.47
CA LEU A 57 -10.05 6.46 6.10
C LEU A 57 -11.28 5.66 5.63
N ASP A 58 -12.11 6.31 4.83
CA ASP A 58 -13.27 5.68 4.21
C ASP A 58 -12.83 4.87 2.97
N ILE A 59 -13.16 3.59 2.95
CA ILE A 59 -12.86 2.70 1.82
C ILE A 59 -13.52 3.18 0.53
N ASP A 60 -14.67 3.84 0.60
CA ASP A 60 -15.38 4.35 -0.58
C ASP A 60 -14.60 5.51 -1.25
N ASN A 61 -13.69 6.15 -0.50
CA ASN A 61 -12.81 7.20 -1.01
C ASN A 61 -11.50 6.66 -1.57
N LEU A 62 -11.24 5.35 -1.50
CA LEU A 62 -10.07 4.76 -2.14
C LEU A 62 -10.20 4.80 -3.65
N ARG A 63 -9.19 5.36 -4.29
CA ARG A 63 -9.00 5.29 -5.74
C ARG A 63 -7.84 4.34 -6.00
N GLY A 64 -8.13 3.17 -6.53
CA GLY A 64 -7.09 2.24 -6.94
C GLY A 64 -6.29 2.81 -8.11
N GLN A 65 -4.97 2.85 -7.98
CA GLN A 65 -4.04 2.97 -9.11
C GLN A 65 -3.20 1.70 -9.13
N GLY A 66 -3.40 0.86 -10.14
CA GLY A 66 -2.56 -0.31 -10.37
C GLY A 66 -1.30 0.12 -11.09
N TYR A 67 -0.19 0.23 -10.36
CA TYR A 67 1.13 0.32 -10.97
C TYR A 67 1.85 -1.00 -10.73
N ASP A 68 1.84 -1.88 -11.74
CA ASP A 68 2.83 -2.95 -11.85
C ASP A 68 4.12 -2.32 -12.36
N ASN A 69 5.06 -2.05 -11.45
CA ASN A 69 6.44 -1.85 -11.86
C ASN A 69 7.07 -3.24 -12.05
N GLU A 70 6.79 -3.89 -13.17
CA GLU A 70 7.81 -4.77 -13.74
C GLU A 70 8.97 -3.86 -14.16
N LEU A 71 9.99 -3.80 -13.31
CA LEU A 71 11.31 -3.30 -13.65
C LEU A 71 11.77 -4.03 -14.93
N ILE A 72 11.79 -3.31 -16.05
CA ILE A 72 12.62 -3.63 -17.21
C ILE A 72 13.90 -2.82 -17.10
#